data_AF-A0AA38WI49-F1
#
_entry.id   AF-A0AA38WI49-F1
#
_cell.length_a   1.000
_cell.length_b   1.000
_cell.length_c   1.000
_cell.angle_alpha   90.00
_cell.angle_beta   90.00
_cell.angle_gamma   90.00
#
_symmetry.space_group_name_H-M   'P 1'
#
loop_
_entity.id
_entity.type
_entity.pdbx_description
1 polymer ?
#
loop_
_entity_poly.entity_id
_entity_poly.type
_entity_poly.pdbx_seq_one_letter_code
_entity_poly.pdbx_strand_id
1 'polypeptide(L)'
;MGLQKLQGAFFHVSPASPFLDTHGTIYVCLASIRGGVLESHIVLIDGIVMGGGAGLSMNAKFRIVTENTVFAMPEASIGSIPDVGASNFLSRLPGFFGEYVALTGVRLNGIEMVDCGLATHFILSKDLASMENELRMMGSYDARNIPTLISKIINKYANWDRETIKLENAYSRLHIINKCFSRETVEDMLSSLEKFAACRCEKWIHDAIKSIKSASPLCIKLTLQLIREGRLQKLEECLAREHLVVSHLLRRTVNDDFYEGPRAMLIDKDKKPKWSPLKLELVNKEMLVKCFSTIEDEDWQPLKLFGRVNPNDFMMSRI
;
A
#
# COMPACT_ATOMS: atom_id res chain seq x y z
N MET A 1 -16.57 -10.72 17.50
CA MET A 1 -15.95 -9.60 16.74
C MET A 1 -14.45 -9.85 16.71
N GLY A 2 -13.90 -10.26 15.57
CA GLY A 2 -12.50 -10.69 15.47
C GLY A 2 -11.56 -9.49 15.45
N LEU A 3 -10.84 -9.23 16.55
CA LEU A 3 -9.66 -8.37 16.51
C LEU A 3 -8.54 -9.15 15.84
N GLN A 4 -8.15 -8.75 14.64
CA GLN A 4 -7.00 -9.32 13.96
C GLN A 4 -5.76 -8.50 14.35
N LYS A 5 -4.92 -9.06 15.21
CA LYS A 5 -3.62 -8.50 15.57
C LYS A 5 -2.64 -8.86 14.45
N LEU A 6 -2.30 -7.90 13.59
CA LEU A 6 -1.27 -8.09 12.57
C LEU A 6 0.10 -7.77 13.19
N GLN A 7 0.65 -8.70 13.96
CA GLN A 7 2.08 -8.68 14.27
C GLN A 7 2.82 -9.46 13.20
N GLY A 8 3.53 -8.75 12.31
CA GLY A 8 4.47 -9.33 11.34
C GLY A 8 3.89 -10.46 10.50
N ALA A 9 3.00 -10.16 9.55
CA ALA A 9 2.54 -11.15 8.58
C ALA A 9 3.65 -11.45 7.55
N PHE A 10 4.52 -12.41 7.87
CA PHE A 10 5.25 -13.16 6.86
C PHE A 10 4.32 -14.27 6.37
N PHE A 11 3.80 -14.13 5.15
CA PHE A 11 3.06 -15.20 4.49
C PHE A 11 4.04 -16.32 4.12
N HIS A 12 4.00 -17.43 4.85
CA HIS A 12 4.68 -18.65 4.42
C HIS A 12 3.79 -19.35 3.39
N VAL A 13 4.21 -19.33 2.13
CA VAL A 13 3.56 -20.05 1.04
C VAL A 13 4.09 -21.49 1.00
N SER A 14 3.19 -22.46 0.96
CA SER A 14 3.51 -23.89 0.79
C SER A 14 3.86 -24.19 -0.68
N PRO A 15 4.78 -25.13 -1.00
CA PRO A 15 5.34 -25.27 -2.34
C PRO A 15 4.41 -25.86 -3.42
N ALA A 16 3.16 -26.20 -3.10
CA ALA A 16 2.35 -27.10 -3.93
C ALA A 16 1.19 -26.45 -4.71
N SER A 17 0.95 -25.13 -4.61
CA SER A 17 -0.10 -24.45 -5.40
C SER A 17 0.49 -23.61 -6.53
N PRO A 18 -0.11 -23.57 -7.73
CA PRO A 18 0.33 -22.68 -8.79
C PRO A 18 0.36 -21.22 -8.28
N PHE A 19 1.52 -20.58 -8.42
CA PHE A 19 1.84 -19.26 -7.83
C PHE A 19 0.81 -18.15 -8.18
N LEU A 20 0.07 -18.30 -9.29
CA LEU A 20 -0.99 -17.39 -9.75
C LEU A 20 -2.26 -17.45 -8.87
N ASP A 21 -2.60 -18.63 -8.34
CA ASP A 21 -3.84 -18.83 -7.56
C ASP A 21 -3.73 -18.22 -6.15
N THR A 22 -2.51 -18.17 -5.61
CA THR A 22 -2.21 -17.52 -4.31
C THR A 22 -2.29 -16.00 -4.37
N HIS A 23 -1.87 -15.37 -5.48
CA HIS A 23 -2.01 -13.93 -5.66
C HIS A 23 -3.48 -13.54 -5.87
N GLY A 24 -4.22 -14.26 -6.72
CA GLY A 24 -5.67 -14.05 -6.85
C GLY A 24 -6.39 -14.15 -5.49
N THR A 25 -6.01 -15.13 -4.67
CA THR A 25 -6.56 -15.30 -3.31
C THR A 25 -6.29 -14.10 -2.40
N ILE A 26 -5.08 -13.51 -2.42
CA ILE A 26 -4.77 -12.29 -1.65
C ILE A 26 -5.72 -11.15 -2.03
N TYR A 27 -5.93 -10.92 -3.32
CA TYR A 27 -6.78 -9.83 -3.79
C TYR A 27 -8.26 -10.06 -3.46
N VAL A 28 -8.73 -11.32 -3.53
CA VAL A 28 -10.08 -11.70 -3.11
C VAL A 28 -10.27 -11.50 -1.60
N CYS A 29 -9.30 -11.89 -0.77
CA CYS A 29 -9.34 -11.64 0.67
C CYS A 29 -9.41 -10.14 0.96
N LEU A 30 -8.61 -9.33 0.27
CA LEU A 30 -8.57 -7.86 0.43
C LEU A 30 -9.87 -7.17 0.04
N ALA A 31 -10.48 -7.57 -1.08
CA ALA A 31 -11.77 -7.05 -1.50
C ALA A 31 -12.90 -7.45 -0.52
N SER A 32 -12.84 -8.66 0.03
CA SER A 32 -13.82 -9.18 0.98
C SER A 32 -13.82 -8.40 2.30
N ILE A 33 -12.68 -7.83 2.71
CA ILE A 33 -12.59 -6.94 3.89
C ILE A 33 -13.49 -5.69 3.74
N ARG A 34 -13.75 -5.24 2.50
CA ARG A 34 -14.64 -4.09 2.22
C ARG A 34 -16.04 -4.52 1.75
N GLY A 35 -16.17 -5.73 1.21
CA GLY A 35 -17.35 -6.27 0.49
C GLY A 35 -18.51 -6.81 1.34
N GLY A 36 -18.64 -6.48 2.62
CA GLY A 36 -19.93 -6.68 3.33
C GLY A 36 -19.93 -7.61 4.55
N VAL A 37 -18.81 -8.19 4.97
CA VAL A 37 -18.82 -9.06 6.16
C VAL A 37 -18.61 -8.28 7.47
N LEU A 38 -17.95 -7.11 7.44
CA LEU A 38 -17.47 -6.44 8.66
C LEU A 38 -17.48 -4.90 8.51
N GLU A 39 -18.64 -4.28 8.68
CA GLU A 39 -18.83 -2.81 8.66
C GLU A 39 -18.06 -2.03 9.75
N SER A 40 -17.24 -2.70 10.57
CA SER A 40 -16.51 -2.10 11.70
C SER A 40 -15.17 -2.82 11.98
N HIS A 41 -14.31 -2.92 10.96
CA HIS A 41 -12.94 -3.37 11.14
C HIS A 41 -12.06 -2.31 11.83
N ILE A 42 -11.43 -2.72 12.93
CA ILE A 42 -10.38 -1.99 13.63
C ILE A 42 -9.07 -2.72 13.35
N VAL A 43 -8.10 -2.02 12.78
CA VAL A 43 -6.74 -2.55 12.56
C VAL A 43 -5.78 -1.79 13.45
N LEU A 44 -4.98 -2.55 14.20
CA LEU A 44 -3.90 -2.04 15.03
C LEU A 44 -2.57 -2.25 14.30
N ILE A 45 -1.85 -1.17 14.05
CA ILE A 45 -0.60 -1.15 13.32
C ILE A 45 0.51 -0.74 14.31
N ASP A 46 1.02 -1.70 15.07
CA ASP A 46 2.08 -1.48 16.06
C ASP A 46 3.38 -2.15 15.57
N GLY A 47 4.09 -1.48 14.66
CA GLY A 47 5.30 -2.00 14.02
C GLY A 47 5.37 -1.74 12.51
N ILE A 48 6.16 -2.55 11.81
CA ILE A 48 6.38 -2.41 10.36
C ILE A 48 5.14 -2.88 9.58
N VAL A 49 4.67 -2.04 8.66
CA VAL A 49 3.58 -2.35 7.72
C VAL A 49 4.01 -2.00 6.29
N MET A 50 4.21 -3.00 5.45
CA MET A 50 4.65 -2.84 4.06
C MET A 50 3.94 -3.85 3.15
N GLY A 51 3.79 -3.53 1.86
CA GLY A 51 3.17 -4.41 0.86
C GLY A 51 1.84 -5.01 1.30
N GLY A 52 1.75 -6.33 1.35
CA GLY A 52 0.53 -7.04 1.76
C GLY A 52 -0.04 -6.62 3.12
N GLY A 53 0.82 -6.24 4.08
CA GLY A 53 0.37 -5.71 5.37
C GLY A 53 -0.36 -4.37 5.24
N ALA A 54 0.06 -3.52 4.30
CA ALA A 54 -0.63 -2.29 3.97
C ALA A 54 -1.99 -2.58 3.34
N GLY A 55 -2.06 -3.53 2.40
CA GLY A 55 -3.32 -3.94 1.78
C GLY A 55 -4.39 -4.35 2.79
N LEU A 56 -4.01 -5.17 3.77
CA LEU A 56 -4.90 -5.62 4.85
C LEU A 56 -5.36 -4.48 5.77
N SER A 57 -4.56 -3.41 5.87
CA SER A 57 -4.77 -2.34 6.83
C SER A 57 -5.51 -1.14 6.25
N MET A 58 -5.14 -0.69 5.05
CA MET A 58 -5.54 0.61 4.50
C MET A 58 -7.02 0.69 4.11
N ASN A 59 -7.69 -0.45 3.97
CA ASN A 59 -9.12 -0.53 3.67
C ASN A 59 -10.02 -0.61 4.91
N ALA A 60 -9.46 -0.70 6.11
CA ALA A 60 -10.22 -0.76 7.36
C ALA A 60 -10.81 0.60 7.75
N LYS A 61 -11.93 0.63 8.48
CA LYS A 61 -12.58 1.87 8.93
C LYS A 61 -11.76 2.60 10.00
N PHE A 62 -11.20 1.84 10.96
CA PHE A 62 -10.30 2.37 11.97
C PHE A 62 -8.90 1.79 11.77
N ARG A 63 -7.93 2.67 11.57
CA ARG A 63 -6.52 2.35 11.30
C ARG A 63 -5.70 3.04 12.38
N ILE A 64 -5.42 2.30 13.43
CA ILE A 64 -4.77 2.80 14.64
C ILE A 64 -3.28 2.53 14.52
N VAL A 65 -2.48 3.57 14.63
CA VAL A 65 -1.01 3.53 14.56
C VAL A 65 -0.42 3.95 15.89
N THR A 66 0.85 3.59 16.11
CA THR A 66 1.61 3.86 17.33
C THR A 66 2.94 4.54 17.00
N GLU A 67 3.72 4.84 18.04
CA GLU A 67 5.11 5.30 17.94
C GLU A 67 6.04 4.27 17.27
N ASN A 68 5.67 2.98 17.24
CA ASN A 68 6.47 1.92 16.61
C ASN A 68 6.12 1.73 15.13
N THR A 69 5.08 2.40 14.62
CA THR A 69 4.62 2.21 13.25
C THR A 69 5.66 2.69 12.24
N VAL A 70 5.96 1.83 11.26
CA VAL A 70 6.76 2.18 10.08
C VAL A 70 6.06 1.66 8.84
N PHE A 71 5.50 2.58 8.05
CA PHE A 71 4.83 2.30 6.79
C PHE A 71 5.75 2.54 5.60
N ALA A 72 5.73 1.66 4.59
CA ALA A 72 6.34 1.92 3.28
C ALA A 72 5.73 1.04 2.19
N MET A 73 5.86 1.47 0.94
CA MET A 73 5.57 0.68 -0.27
C MET A 73 6.84 0.57 -1.13
N PRO A 74 7.80 -0.31 -0.78
CA PRO A 74 9.11 -0.39 -1.43
C PRO A 74 9.15 -1.30 -2.67
N GLU A 75 8.00 -1.70 -3.22
CA GLU A 75 7.88 -2.77 -4.23
C GLU A 75 8.65 -2.46 -5.52
N ALA A 76 8.69 -1.20 -5.95
CA ALA A 76 9.44 -0.78 -7.14
C ALA A 76 10.95 -1.09 -7.03
N SER A 77 11.50 -1.05 -5.82
CA SER A 77 12.91 -1.37 -5.55
C SER A 77 13.24 -2.87 -5.65
N ILE A 78 12.20 -3.73 -5.67
CA ILE A 78 12.32 -5.18 -5.81
C ILE A 78 11.66 -5.68 -7.10
N GLY A 79 11.47 -4.80 -8.10
CA GLY A 79 10.95 -5.21 -9.41
C GLY A 79 9.46 -5.55 -9.43
N SER A 80 8.69 -5.01 -8.49
CA SER A 80 7.22 -5.11 -8.47
C SER A 80 6.58 -3.72 -8.41
N ILE A 81 5.26 -3.64 -8.40
CA ILE A 81 4.49 -2.41 -8.24
C ILE A 81 3.87 -2.35 -6.83
N PRO A 82 3.59 -1.15 -6.27
CA PRO A 82 2.71 -1.02 -5.12
C PRO A 82 1.33 -1.57 -5.48
N ASP A 83 0.99 -2.71 -4.90
CA ASP A 83 -0.17 -3.50 -5.28
C ASP A 83 -1.18 -3.55 -4.11
N VAL A 84 -2.04 -4.57 -4.01
CA VAL A 84 -2.97 -4.76 -2.87
C VAL A 84 -3.90 -3.57 -2.55
N GLY A 85 -4.28 -2.81 -3.57
CA GLY A 85 -5.12 -1.63 -3.51
C GLY A 85 -4.34 -0.33 -3.27
N ALA A 86 -3.01 -0.34 -3.34
CA ALA A 86 -2.19 0.86 -3.16
C ALA A 86 -2.47 1.96 -4.17
N SER A 87 -2.81 1.60 -5.41
CA SER A 87 -3.28 2.59 -6.39
C SER A 87 -4.58 3.27 -5.95
N ASN A 88 -5.37 2.66 -5.07
CA ASN A 88 -6.56 3.27 -4.49
C ASN A 88 -6.22 4.22 -3.33
N PHE A 89 -5.53 3.74 -2.30
CA PHE A 89 -5.33 4.56 -1.09
C PHE A 89 -4.23 5.61 -1.25
N LEU A 90 -3.17 5.35 -2.01
CA LEU A 90 -2.11 6.34 -2.24
C LEU A 90 -2.56 7.47 -3.16
N SER A 91 -3.36 7.17 -4.19
CA SER A 91 -3.87 8.17 -5.14
C SER A 91 -4.81 9.21 -4.50
N ARG A 92 -5.32 8.91 -3.30
CA ARG A 92 -6.21 9.78 -2.51
C ARG A 92 -5.46 10.63 -1.49
N LEU A 93 -4.15 10.43 -1.34
CA LEU A 93 -3.36 11.27 -0.46
C LEU A 93 -3.29 12.72 -0.98
N PRO A 94 -3.11 13.71 -0.10
CA PRO A 94 -3.09 15.11 -0.48
C PRO A 94 -2.06 15.44 -1.57
N GLY A 95 -2.50 16.19 -2.58
CA GLY A 95 -1.65 16.62 -3.70
C GLY A 95 -1.02 15.43 -4.44
N PHE A 96 0.32 15.43 -4.53
CA PHE A 96 1.13 14.41 -5.17
C PHE A 96 1.96 13.59 -4.17
N PHE A 97 1.52 13.56 -2.90
CA PHE A 97 2.21 12.81 -1.85
C PHE A 97 2.14 11.29 -2.09
N GLY A 98 1.05 10.80 -2.68
CA GLY A 98 0.89 9.40 -3.07
C GLY A 98 1.95 8.93 -4.06
N GLU A 99 2.21 9.72 -5.11
CA GLU A 99 3.27 9.46 -6.09
C GLU A 99 4.65 9.45 -5.43
N TYR A 100 4.92 10.39 -4.52
CA TYR A 100 6.18 10.39 -3.77
C TYR A 100 6.37 9.11 -2.96
N VAL A 101 5.34 8.71 -2.20
CA VAL A 101 5.38 7.49 -1.37
C VAL A 101 5.56 6.24 -2.23
N ALA A 102 4.77 6.11 -3.31
CA ALA A 102 4.79 4.97 -4.21
C ALA A 102 6.12 4.80 -4.97
N LEU A 103 6.68 5.91 -5.47
CA LEU A 103 7.88 5.87 -6.33
C LEU A 103 9.18 5.79 -5.55
N THR A 104 9.22 6.33 -4.33
CA THR A 104 10.46 6.37 -3.54
C THR A 104 10.54 5.26 -2.50
N GLY A 105 9.42 4.63 -2.15
CA GLY A 105 9.35 3.68 -1.05
C GLY A 105 9.73 4.29 0.30
N VAL A 106 9.53 5.61 0.48
CA VAL A 106 9.87 6.30 1.72
C VAL A 106 9.16 5.67 2.91
N ARG A 107 9.84 5.67 4.05
CA ARG A 107 9.28 5.21 5.33
C ARG A 107 8.55 6.35 6.00
N LEU A 108 7.29 6.11 6.37
CA LEU A 108 6.45 7.02 7.14
C LEU A 108 6.25 6.46 8.55
N ASN A 109 6.40 7.30 9.56
CA ASN A 109 6.02 6.93 10.93
C ASN A 109 4.50 7.05 11.16
N GLY A 110 4.02 6.58 12.31
CA GLY A 110 2.59 6.62 12.65
C GLY A 110 1.96 8.01 12.58
N ILE A 111 2.66 9.07 13.03
CA ILE A 111 2.12 10.44 12.96
C ILE A 111 1.98 10.89 11.52
N GLU A 112 3.00 10.63 10.69
CA GLU A 112 2.95 10.99 9.27
C GLU A 112 1.80 10.28 8.55
N MET A 113 1.52 9.02 8.91
CA MET A 113 0.35 8.31 8.40
C MET A 113 -0.96 9.00 8.79
N VAL A 114 -1.08 9.52 10.00
CA VAL A 114 -2.28 10.29 10.41
C VAL A 114 -2.35 11.61 9.66
N ASP A 115 -1.25 12.36 9.59
CA ASP A 115 -1.19 13.68 8.94
C ASP A 115 -1.53 13.62 7.43
N CYS A 116 -1.09 12.57 6.73
CA CYS A 116 -1.41 12.37 5.31
C CYS A 116 -2.75 11.63 5.07
N GLY A 117 -3.40 11.12 6.11
CA GLY A 117 -4.70 10.43 6.03
C GLY A 117 -4.66 8.92 5.80
N LEU A 118 -3.47 8.29 5.79
CA LEU A 118 -3.31 6.83 5.74
C LEU A 118 -3.82 6.16 7.02
N ALA A 119 -3.64 6.78 8.18
CA ALA A 119 -4.15 6.30 9.47
C ALA A 119 -5.26 7.21 9.99
N THR A 120 -6.14 6.67 10.85
CA THR A 120 -7.22 7.47 11.45
C THR A 120 -6.91 7.96 12.85
N HIS A 121 -6.15 7.17 13.64
CA HIS A 121 -5.83 7.53 15.02
C HIS A 121 -4.40 7.14 15.38
N PHE A 122 -3.78 7.96 16.22
CA PHE A 122 -2.53 7.63 16.89
C PHE A 122 -2.81 7.31 18.36
N ILE A 123 -2.30 6.17 18.84
CA ILE A 123 -2.41 5.72 20.24
C ILE A 123 -1.06 5.16 20.64
N LEU A 124 -0.58 5.50 21.84
CA LEU A 124 0.68 4.97 22.34
C LEU A 124 0.58 3.45 22.52
N SER A 125 1.62 2.70 22.15
CA SER A 125 1.64 1.23 22.23
C SER A 125 1.27 0.72 23.63
N LYS A 126 1.72 1.40 24.69
CA LYS A 126 1.41 1.09 26.09
C LYS A 126 -0.10 1.11 26.42
N ASP A 127 -0.88 1.90 25.69
CA ASP A 127 -2.31 2.12 25.94
C ASP A 127 -3.20 1.18 25.11
N LEU A 128 -2.63 0.47 24.12
CA LEU A 128 -3.38 -0.43 23.23
C LEU A 128 -4.08 -1.56 23.99
N ALA A 129 -3.42 -2.17 24.99
CA ALA A 129 -4.01 -3.27 25.75
C ALA A 129 -5.25 -2.83 26.55
N SER A 130 -5.21 -1.63 27.13
CA SER A 130 -6.33 -1.04 27.86
C SER A 130 -7.50 -0.73 26.92
N MET A 131 -7.23 -0.14 25.75
CA MET A 131 -8.23 0.11 24.72
C MET A 131 -8.87 -1.19 24.21
N GLU A 132 -8.06 -2.21 23.90
CA GLU A 132 -8.56 -3.52 23.45
C GLU A 132 -9.50 -4.15 24.50
N ASN A 133 -9.15 -4.07 25.78
CA ASN A 133 -9.99 -4.58 26.86
C ASN A 133 -11.33 -3.84 26.95
N GLU A 134 -11.33 -2.51 26.84
CA GLU A 134 -12.56 -1.72 26.85
C GLU A 134 -13.46 -2.03 25.64
N LEU A 135 -12.87 -2.23 24.46
CA LEU A 135 -13.58 -2.66 23.25
C LEU A 135 -14.20 -4.07 23.41
N ARG A 136 -13.52 -5.00 24.11
CA ARG A 136 -14.06 -6.36 24.36
C ARG A 136 -15.24 -6.34 25.32
N MET A 137 -15.17 -5.53 26.38
CA MET A 137 -16.25 -5.42 27.37
C MET A 137 -17.53 -4.78 26.83
N MET A 138 -17.44 -4.06 25.71
CA MET A 138 -18.58 -3.47 25.01
C MET A 138 -19.50 -4.51 24.35
N GLY A 139 -19.00 -5.72 24.04
CA GLY A 139 -19.62 -6.73 23.16
C GLY A 139 -20.97 -7.32 23.56
N SER A 140 -21.74 -6.67 24.45
CA SER A 140 -23.02 -7.16 24.98
C SER A 140 -24.19 -6.16 24.89
N TYR A 141 -24.01 -4.97 24.28
CA TYR A 141 -25.06 -3.95 24.18
C TYR A 141 -25.56 -3.68 22.74
N ASP A 142 -26.84 -3.32 22.62
CA ASP A 142 -27.66 -3.06 21.41
C ASP A 142 -26.86 -2.73 20.13
N ALA A 143 -27.00 -3.61 19.12
CA ALA A 143 -26.22 -3.61 17.89
C ALA A 143 -26.29 -2.31 17.07
N ARG A 144 -27.31 -1.46 17.31
CA ARG A 144 -27.57 -0.25 16.52
C ARG A 144 -26.58 0.90 16.76
N ASN A 145 -25.83 0.91 17.86
CA ASN A 145 -24.90 2.00 18.23
C ASN A 145 -23.41 1.62 18.18
N ILE A 146 -23.07 0.44 17.65
CA ILE A 146 -21.71 -0.13 17.72
C ILE A 146 -20.65 0.78 17.10
N PRO A 147 -20.79 1.30 15.86
CA PRO A 147 -19.73 2.11 15.24
C PRO A 147 -19.44 3.41 16.00
N THR A 148 -20.47 4.04 16.55
CA THR A 148 -20.35 5.28 17.34
C THR A 148 -19.64 5.02 18.66
N LEU A 149 -19.96 3.92 19.34
CA LEU A 149 -19.32 3.57 20.61
C LEU A 149 -17.86 3.12 20.41
N ILE A 150 -17.56 2.38 19.35
CA ILE A 150 -16.17 2.07 18.94
C ILE A 150 -15.39 3.36 18.73
N SER A 151 -15.93 4.30 17.95
CA SER A 151 -15.27 5.59 17.72
C SER A 151 -15.05 6.36 19.03
N LYS A 152 -16.02 6.33 19.95
CA LYS A 152 -15.90 6.98 21.26
C LYS A 152 -14.78 6.37 22.10
N ILE A 153 -14.67 5.05 22.14
CA ILE A 153 -13.61 4.34 22.88
C ILE A 153 -12.25 4.66 22.25
N ILE A 154 -12.10 4.55 20.93
CA ILE A 154 -10.82 4.85 20.26
C ILE A 154 -10.41 6.31 20.52
N ASN A 155 -11.36 7.26 20.42
CA ASN A 155 -11.12 8.68 20.69
C ASN A 155 -10.76 9.00 22.15
N LYS A 156 -11.06 8.13 23.10
CA LYS A 156 -10.63 8.28 24.50
C LYS A 156 -9.13 8.02 24.68
N TYR A 157 -8.57 7.09 23.89
CA TYR A 157 -7.16 6.70 23.95
C TYR A 157 -6.29 7.42 22.90
N ALA A 158 -6.93 8.04 21.92
CA ALA A 158 -6.32 8.95 20.96
C ALA A 158 -5.35 9.92 21.65
N ASN A 159 -4.06 9.81 21.35
CA ASN A 159 -3.05 10.73 21.85
C ASN A 159 -2.50 11.56 20.69
N TRP A 160 -2.80 12.85 20.71
CA TRP A 160 -2.37 13.82 19.68
C TRP A 160 -1.27 14.76 20.19
N ASP A 161 -0.63 14.45 21.30
CA ASP A 161 0.43 15.30 21.84
C ASP A 161 1.65 15.31 20.90
N ARG A 162 1.77 16.40 20.14
CA ARG A 162 2.83 16.64 19.17
C ARG A 162 4.14 17.11 19.82
N GLU A 163 4.12 17.49 21.10
CA GLU A 163 5.31 18.06 21.77
C GLU A 163 6.41 17.02 21.98
N THR A 164 6.05 15.73 22.04
CA THR A 164 6.99 14.63 22.28
C THR A 164 7.68 14.09 21.02
N ILE A 165 7.23 14.45 19.81
CA ILE A 165 7.66 13.77 18.57
C ILE A 165 8.19 14.78 17.55
N LYS A 166 9.38 15.32 17.83
CA LYS A 166 10.19 16.10 16.87
C LYS A 166 10.96 15.17 15.94
N LEU A 167 10.29 14.63 14.93
CA LEU A 167 10.95 13.94 13.82
C LEU A 167 10.75 14.74 12.54
N GLU A 168 11.78 14.77 11.69
CA GLU A 168 11.62 15.25 10.31
C GLU A 168 10.50 14.43 9.66
N ASN A 169 9.38 15.09 9.34
CA ASN A 169 8.26 14.50 8.65
C ASN A 169 8.34 14.84 7.16
N ALA A 170 8.30 13.84 6.30
CA ALA A 170 8.19 14.02 4.86
C ALA A 170 6.94 14.85 4.50
N TYR A 171 5.85 14.71 5.27
CA TYR A 171 4.61 15.42 5.00
C TYR A 171 4.71 16.95 5.21
N SER A 172 5.60 17.47 6.08
CA SER A 172 5.79 18.94 6.17
C SER A 172 6.36 19.55 4.89
N ARG A 173 7.00 18.72 4.06
CA ARG A 173 7.62 19.10 2.79
C ARG A 173 6.64 18.98 1.62
N LEU A 174 5.34 18.79 1.89
CA LEU A 174 4.29 18.60 0.88
C LEU A 174 4.32 19.64 -0.24
N HIS A 175 4.63 20.91 0.05
CA HIS A 175 4.73 21.94 -0.98
C HIS A 175 5.81 21.62 -2.03
N ILE A 176 7.00 21.18 -1.60
CA ILE A 176 8.11 20.84 -2.49
C ILE A 176 7.82 19.52 -3.20
N ILE A 177 7.28 18.54 -2.46
CA ILE A 177 6.85 17.25 -3.02
C ILE A 177 5.84 17.49 -4.15
N ASN A 178 4.80 18.29 -3.92
CA ASN A 178 3.82 18.63 -4.95
C ASN A 178 4.48 19.25 -6.18
N LYS A 179 5.43 20.17 -6.00
CA LYS A 179 6.11 20.83 -7.13
C LYS A 179 6.99 19.88 -7.96
N CYS A 180 7.55 18.84 -7.34
CA CYS A 180 8.38 17.85 -8.02
C CYS A 180 7.56 16.70 -8.62
N PHE A 181 6.59 16.16 -7.88
CA PHE A 181 5.83 14.96 -8.25
C PHE A 181 4.55 15.26 -9.07
N SER A 182 4.24 16.54 -9.31
CA SER A 182 3.18 16.92 -10.26
C SER A 182 3.57 16.78 -11.73
N ARG A 183 4.84 16.51 -12.04
CA ARG A 183 5.36 16.45 -13.43
C ARG A 183 4.82 15.25 -14.18
N GLU A 184 4.61 15.35 -15.48
CA GLU A 184 3.93 14.30 -16.24
C GLU A 184 4.69 12.97 -16.24
N THR A 185 6.02 13.01 -16.40
CA THR A 185 6.87 11.81 -16.49
C THR A 185 7.79 11.67 -15.28
N VAL A 186 8.27 10.45 -15.03
CA VAL A 186 9.24 10.19 -13.95
C VAL A 186 10.56 10.92 -14.22
N GLU A 187 10.98 10.99 -15.47
CA GLU A 187 12.15 11.73 -15.93
C GLU A 187 12.05 13.22 -15.57
N ASP A 188 10.90 13.84 -15.80
CA ASP A 188 10.67 15.23 -15.40
C ASP A 188 10.63 15.41 -13.87
N MET A 189 10.09 14.43 -13.14
CA MET A 189 10.13 14.44 -11.67
C MET A 189 11.58 14.39 -11.16
N LEU A 190 12.42 13.51 -11.73
CA LEU A 190 13.84 13.41 -11.40
C LEU A 190 14.57 14.72 -11.73
N SER A 191 14.36 15.29 -12.92
CA SER A 191 14.95 16.57 -13.30
C SER A 191 14.54 17.70 -12.33
N SER A 192 13.27 17.70 -11.89
CA SER A 192 12.79 18.65 -10.90
C SER A 192 13.48 18.46 -9.55
N LEU A 193 13.60 17.21 -9.06
CA LEU A 193 14.29 16.90 -7.80
C LEU A 193 15.76 17.29 -7.84
N GLU A 194 16.47 17.01 -8.94
CA GLU A 194 17.88 17.36 -9.13
C GLU A 194 18.11 18.88 -9.11
N LYS A 195 17.21 19.66 -9.73
CA LYS A 195 17.24 21.13 -9.65
C LYS A 195 17.07 21.63 -8.22
N PHE A 196 16.16 21.03 -7.46
CA PHE A 196 15.99 21.37 -6.04
C PHE A 196 17.20 20.97 -5.19
N ALA A 197 17.78 19.79 -5.44
CA ALA A 197 18.98 19.31 -4.75
C ALA A 197 20.19 20.24 -4.97
N ALA A 198 20.30 20.86 -6.14
CA ALA A 198 21.34 21.86 -6.43
C ALA A 198 21.15 23.17 -5.65
N CYS A 199 19.90 23.57 -5.38
CA CYS A 199 19.59 24.81 -4.65
C CYS A 199 19.46 24.61 -3.13
N ARG A 200 19.20 23.39 -2.67
CA ARG A 200 18.92 23.06 -1.27
C ARG A 200 19.57 21.73 -0.90
N CYS A 201 20.40 21.75 0.14
CA CYS A 201 21.05 20.55 0.65
C CYS A 201 20.12 19.78 1.64
N GLU A 202 18.94 19.37 1.16
CA GLU A 202 18.00 18.58 1.96
C GLU A 202 18.16 17.08 1.67
N LYS A 203 18.56 16.30 2.69
CA LYS A 203 18.90 14.87 2.55
C LYS A 203 17.81 14.04 1.88
N TRP A 204 16.54 14.29 2.19
CA TRP A 204 15.41 13.53 1.64
C TRP A 204 15.30 13.63 0.11
N ILE A 205 15.75 14.73 -0.50
CA ILE A 205 15.72 14.90 -1.96
C ILE A 205 16.71 13.95 -2.60
N HIS A 206 17.93 13.88 -2.04
CA HIS A 206 18.95 12.95 -2.51
C HIS A 206 18.54 11.49 -2.29
N ASP A 207 17.92 11.18 -1.15
CA ASP A 207 17.39 9.85 -0.87
C ASP A 207 16.28 9.47 -1.86
N ALA A 208 15.36 10.40 -2.17
CA ALA A 208 14.32 10.18 -3.17
C ALA A 208 14.88 9.92 -4.58
N ILE A 209 15.84 10.75 -5.03
CA ILE A 209 16.53 10.57 -6.32
C ILE A 209 17.21 9.20 -6.37
N LYS A 210 17.92 8.84 -5.29
CA LYS A 210 18.63 7.56 -5.20
C LYS A 210 17.66 6.38 -5.26
N SER A 211 16.57 6.43 -4.51
CA SER A 211 15.55 5.38 -4.51
C SER A 211 14.99 5.16 -5.91
N ILE A 212 14.53 6.23 -6.58
CA ILE A 212 13.95 6.15 -7.93
C ILE A 212 14.97 5.60 -8.93
N LYS A 213 16.23 6.08 -8.90
CA LYS A 213 17.28 5.62 -9.83
C LYS A 213 17.74 4.19 -9.58
N SER A 214 17.56 3.66 -8.37
CA SER A 214 17.95 2.29 -8.02
C SER A 214 16.86 1.25 -8.28
N ALA A 215 15.61 1.68 -8.47
CA ALA A 215 14.46 0.82 -8.71
C ALA A 215 14.37 0.35 -10.18
N SER A 216 13.51 -0.64 -10.44
CA SER A 216 13.22 -1.10 -11.81
C SER A 216 12.59 0.04 -12.63
N PRO A 217 13.18 0.44 -13.77
CA PRO A 217 12.63 1.52 -14.59
C PRO A 217 11.23 1.23 -15.11
N LEU A 218 10.94 -0.02 -15.49
CA LEU A 218 9.60 -0.43 -15.92
C LEU A 218 8.60 -0.29 -14.77
N CYS A 219 8.92 -0.86 -13.60
CA CYS A 219 8.01 -0.87 -12.46
C CYS A 219 7.73 0.54 -11.93
N ILE A 220 8.72 1.43 -11.96
CA ILE A 220 8.56 2.84 -11.59
C ILE A 220 7.55 3.56 -12.51
N LYS A 221 7.61 3.33 -13.83
CA LYS A 221 6.64 3.92 -14.77
C LYS A 221 5.25 3.32 -14.63
N LEU A 222 5.16 2.00 -14.45
CA LEU A 222 3.88 1.32 -14.17
C LEU A 222 3.25 1.85 -12.87
N THR A 223 4.05 2.04 -11.83
CA THR A 223 3.61 2.60 -10.53
C THR A 223 3.01 3.99 -10.72
N LEU A 224 3.70 4.90 -11.42
CA LEU A 224 3.18 6.23 -11.68
C LEU A 224 1.82 6.18 -12.40
N GLN A 225 1.71 5.33 -13.43
CA GLN A 225 0.47 5.19 -14.20
C GLN A 225 -0.68 4.66 -13.33
N LEU A 226 -0.44 3.59 -12.55
CA LEU A 226 -1.43 3.00 -11.64
C LEU A 226 -1.95 4.02 -10.62
N ILE A 227 -1.05 4.76 -9.97
CA ILE A 227 -1.42 5.77 -8.96
C ILE A 227 -2.27 6.88 -9.57
N ARG A 228 -1.91 7.36 -10.77
CA ARG A 228 -2.66 8.43 -11.43
C ARG A 228 -4.04 8.02 -11.91
N GLU A 229 -4.14 6.84 -12.53
CA GLU A 229 -5.43 6.31 -12.96
C GLU A 229 -6.33 5.97 -11.75
N GLY A 230 -5.72 5.49 -10.65
CA GLY A 230 -6.43 5.13 -9.41
C GLY A 230 -7.18 6.30 -8.74
N ARG A 231 -6.86 7.55 -9.09
CA ARG A 231 -7.58 8.75 -8.62
C ARG A 231 -9.05 8.76 -9.05
N LEU A 232 -9.36 8.17 -10.20
CA LEU A 232 -10.70 8.18 -10.79
C LEU A 232 -11.48 6.87 -10.58
N GLN A 233 -10.90 5.92 -9.86
CA GLN A 233 -11.36 4.53 -9.84
C GLN A 233 -11.77 4.07 -8.46
N LYS A 234 -12.72 3.14 -8.42
CA LYS A 234 -13.10 2.43 -7.21
C LYS A 234 -12.05 1.40 -6.83
N LEU A 235 -12.12 0.90 -5.60
CA LEU A 235 -11.12 -0.06 -5.10
C LEU A 235 -11.09 -1.33 -5.96
N GLU A 236 -12.25 -1.81 -6.39
CA GLU A 236 -12.39 -3.02 -7.20
C GLU A 236 -11.68 -2.88 -8.55
N GLU A 237 -11.80 -1.70 -9.18
CA GLU A 237 -11.15 -1.37 -10.44
C GLU A 237 -9.63 -1.21 -10.30
N CYS A 238 -9.18 -0.65 -9.18
CA CYS A 238 -7.77 -0.58 -8.80
C CYS A 238 -7.18 -1.98 -8.62
N LEU A 239 -7.82 -2.82 -7.79
CA LEU A 239 -7.39 -4.20 -7.53
C LEU A 239 -7.33 -5.05 -8.80
N ALA A 240 -8.34 -4.95 -9.67
CA ALA A 240 -8.36 -5.68 -10.93
C ALA A 240 -7.18 -5.29 -11.85
N ARG A 241 -6.81 -4.01 -11.89
CA ARG A 241 -5.71 -3.55 -12.75
C ARG A 241 -4.34 -3.85 -12.17
N GLU A 242 -4.16 -3.68 -10.87
CA GLU A 242 -2.95 -4.12 -10.19
C GLU A 242 -2.73 -5.62 -10.41
N HIS A 243 -3.77 -6.44 -10.23
CA HIS A 243 -3.71 -7.88 -10.49
C HIS A 243 -3.33 -8.19 -11.94
N LEU A 244 -3.87 -7.47 -12.92
CA LEU A 244 -3.50 -7.62 -14.33
C LEU A 244 -2.02 -7.31 -14.57
N VAL A 245 -1.54 -6.17 -14.06
CA VAL A 245 -0.14 -5.75 -14.20
C VAL A 245 0.79 -6.76 -13.52
N VAL A 246 0.49 -7.16 -12.28
CA VAL A 246 1.28 -8.18 -11.55
C VAL A 246 1.25 -9.52 -12.29
N SER A 247 0.13 -9.91 -12.89
CA SER A 247 0.05 -11.13 -13.71
C SER A 247 1.02 -11.06 -14.90
N HIS A 248 1.12 -9.91 -15.58
CA HIS A 248 2.10 -9.73 -16.65
C HIS A 248 3.55 -9.80 -16.17
N LEU A 249 3.85 -9.22 -15.01
CA LEU A 249 5.17 -9.26 -14.38
C LEU A 249 5.56 -10.70 -13.97
N LEU A 250 4.66 -11.43 -13.32
CA LEU A 250 4.83 -12.85 -12.97
C LEU A 250 5.07 -13.71 -14.21
N ARG A 251 4.35 -13.44 -15.29
CA ARG A 251 4.47 -14.19 -16.55
C ARG A 251 5.67 -13.77 -17.40
N ARG A 252 6.47 -12.80 -16.94
CA ARG A 252 7.64 -12.27 -17.67
C ARG A 252 7.27 -11.78 -19.06
N THR A 253 6.09 -11.18 -19.20
CA THR A 253 5.56 -10.78 -20.51
C THR A 253 6.46 -9.74 -21.19
N VAL A 254 7.10 -8.90 -20.38
CA VAL A 254 7.95 -7.79 -20.85
C VAL A 254 9.40 -7.95 -20.40
N ASN A 255 9.64 -8.33 -19.14
CA ASN A 255 10.97 -8.51 -18.57
C ASN A 255 10.97 -9.50 -17.39
N ASP A 256 12.16 -9.72 -16.82
CA ASP A 256 12.37 -10.60 -15.66
C ASP A 256 12.53 -9.84 -14.32
N ASP A 257 12.24 -8.53 -14.27
CA ASP A 257 12.56 -7.67 -13.11
C ASP A 257 11.89 -8.17 -11.81
N PHE A 258 10.68 -8.74 -11.91
CA PHE A 258 9.95 -9.34 -10.79
C PHE A 258 10.70 -10.49 -10.11
N TYR A 259 11.55 -11.20 -10.84
CA TYR A 259 12.39 -12.28 -10.32
C TYR A 259 13.78 -11.77 -9.92
N GLU A 260 14.32 -10.83 -10.68
CA GLU A 260 15.64 -10.25 -10.45
C GLU A 260 15.71 -9.45 -9.13
N GLY A 261 14.65 -8.69 -8.81
CA GLY A 261 14.60 -7.91 -7.58
C GLY A 261 14.70 -8.77 -6.31
N PRO A 262 13.82 -9.78 -6.12
CA PRO A 262 13.91 -10.71 -5.00
C PRO A 262 15.22 -11.50 -4.99
N ARG A 263 15.75 -11.88 -6.16
CA ARG A 263 17.08 -12.50 -6.25
C ARG A 263 18.14 -11.61 -5.61
N ALA A 264 18.25 -10.36 -6.06
CA ALA A 264 19.27 -9.42 -5.59
C ALA A 264 19.10 -9.01 -4.11
N MET A 265 17.86 -8.89 -3.63
CA MET A 265 17.59 -8.32 -2.29
C MET A 265 17.40 -9.36 -1.19
N LEU A 266 16.83 -10.53 -1.51
CA LEU A 266 16.37 -11.50 -0.51
C LEU A 266 17.11 -12.83 -0.60
N ILE A 267 17.39 -13.31 -1.82
CA ILE A 267 18.01 -14.62 -2.05
C ILE A 267 19.53 -14.49 -1.98
N ASP A 268 20.13 -13.83 -2.98
CA ASP A 268 21.58 -13.68 -3.09
C ASP A 268 22.10 -12.54 -2.21
N LYS A 269 21.24 -11.56 -1.90
CA LYS A 269 21.53 -10.39 -1.05
C LYS A 269 22.73 -9.57 -1.53
N ASP A 270 23.02 -9.60 -2.84
CA ASP A 270 24.08 -8.83 -3.47
C ASP A 270 23.77 -7.32 -3.56
N LYS A 271 22.49 -6.95 -3.41
CA LYS A 271 21.96 -5.58 -3.53
C LYS A 271 22.28 -4.92 -4.88
N LYS A 272 22.44 -5.73 -5.93
CA LYS A 272 22.83 -5.30 -7.28
C LYS A 272 21.90 -5.93 -8.33
N PRO A 273 20.64 -5.48 -8.38
CA PRO A 273 19.69 -5.97 -9.36
C PRO A 273 20.09 -5.51 -10.77
N LYS A 274 19.94 -6.41 -11.74
CA LYS A 274 20.23 -6.22 -13.15
C LYS A 274 18.93 -5.95 -13.90
N TRP A 275 18.42 -4.73 -13.74
CA TRP A 275 17.16 -4.33 -14.36
C TRP A 275 17.18 -4.37 -15.89
N SER A 276 16.06 -4.76 -16.49
CA SER A 276 15.85 -4.74 -17.93
C SER A 276 14.52 -4.05 -18.25
N PRO A 277 14.52 -2.82 -18.79
CA PRO A 277 15.66 -2.06 -19.27
C PRO A 277 16.42 -1.37 -18.13
N LEU A 278 17.69 -1.02 -18.36
CA LEU A 278 18.56 -0.40 -17.35
C LEU A 278 18.27 1.08 -17.07
N LYS A 279 17.51 1.76 -17.94
CA LYS A 279 17.24 3.20 -17.82
C LYS A 279 15.78 3.52 -18.13
N LEU A 280 15.28 4.62 -17.57
CA LEU A 280 13.90 5.08 -17.76
C LEU A 280 13.60 5.39 -19.24
N GLU A 281 14.53 6.01 -19.96
CA GLU A 281 14.36 6.44 -21.35
C GLU A 281 14.21 5.25 -22.32
N LEU A 282 14.65 4.06 -21.90
CA LEU A 282 14.57 2.83 -22.67
C LEU A 282 13.24 2.09 -22.46
N VAL A 283 12.43 2.50 -21.48
CA VAL A 283 11.07 1.97 -21.32
C VAL A 283 10.16 2.62 -22.35
N ASN A 284 9.87 1.90 -23.42
CA ASN A 284 9.00 2.38 -24.48
C ASN A 284 7.51 2.24 -24.11
N LYS A 285 6.64 2.92 -24.87
CA LYS A 285 5.18 2.92 -24.63
C LYS A 285 4.55 1.55 -24.84
N GLU A 286 5.07 0.74 -25.76
CA GLU A 286 4.54 -0.59 -26.07
C GLU A 286 4.70 -1.55 -24.89
N MET A 287 5.83 -1.48 -24.19
CA MET A 287 6.07 -2.24 -22.95
C MET A 287 5.01 -1.92 -21.89
N LEU A 288 4.72 -0.64 -21.67
CA LEU A 288 3.70 -0.20 -20.72
C LEU A 288 2.32 -0.69 -21.16
N VAL A 289 1.93 -0.43 -22.42
CA VAL A 289 0.64 -0.86 -22.98
C VAL A 289 0.45 -2.37 -22.85
N LYS A 290 1.51 -3.16 -23.07
CA LYS A 290 1.45 -4.62 -22.94
C LYS A 290 1.13 -5.05 -21.51
N CYS A 291 1.72 -4.41 -20.50
CA CYS A 291 1.42 -4.70 -19.09
C CYS A 291 -0.02 -4.36 -18.66
N PHE A 292 -0.75 -3.57 -19.45
CA PHE A 292 -2.16 -3.23 -19.21
C PHE A 292 -3.11 -3.92 -20.20
N SER A 293 -2.60 -4.74 -21.12
CA SER A 293 -3.41 -5.47 -22.09
C SER A 293 -4.07 -6.70 -21.47
N THR A 294 -5.13 -7.21 -22.07
CA THR A 294 -5.72 -8.48 -21.64
C THR A 294 -4.74 -9.63 -21.85
N ILE A 295 -4.72 -10.58 -20.92
CA ILE A 295 -3.93 -11.81 -21.04
C ILE A 295 -4.76 -12.83 -21.81
N GLU A 296 -4.27 -13.23 -22.99
CA GLU A 296 -4.84 -14.29 -23.82
C GLU A 296 -4.19 -15.63 -23.42
N ASP A 297 -4.69 -16.22 -22.34
CA ASP A 297 -4.31 -17.56 -21.86
C ASP A 297 -5.58 -18.25 -21.35
N GLU A 298 -5.80 -19.50 -21.76
CA GLU A 298 -6.96 -20.31 -21.37
C GLU A 298 -7.03 -20.51 -19.84
N ASP A 299 -5.86 -20.59 -19.18
CA ASP A 299 -5.75 -20.78 -17.73
C ASP A 299 -5.80 -19.47 -16.94
N TRP A 300 -5.84 -18.31 -17.61
CA TRP A 300 -5.95 -17.02 -16.95
C TRP A 300 -7.40 -16.53 -16.90
N GLN A 301 -7.81 -16.07 -15.74
CA GLN A 301 -9.12 -15.43 -15.54
C GLN A 301 -8.92 -14.05 -14.90
N PRO A 302 -9.66 -13.03 -15.36
CA PRO A 302 -9.69 -11.75 -14.66
C PRO A 302 -10.10 -11.92 -13.20
N LEU A 303 -9.57 -11.06 -12.32
CA LEU A 303 -9.91 -11.06 -10.91
C LEU A 303 -11.43 -10.87 -10.74
N LYS A 304 -12.11 -11.92 -10.27
CA LYS A 304 -13.53 -11.88 -9.91
C LYS A 304 -13.65 -11.56 -8.43
N LEU A 305 -14.01 -10.31 -8.14
CA LEU A 305 -14.36 -9.92 -6.78
C LEU A 305 -15.82 -10.29 -6.55
N PHE A 306 -16.09 -11.06 -5.49
CA PHE A 306 -17.47 -11.34 -5.09
C PHE A 306 -18.16 -9.99 -4.79
N GLY A 307 -19.30 -9.75 -5.44
CA GLY A 307 -20.13 -8.58 -5.15
C GLY A 307 -20.51 -8.55 -3.67
N ARG A 308 -20.93 -7.38 -3.16
CA ARG A 308 -21.30 -7.25 -1.75
C ARG A 308 -22.26 -8.37 -1.35
N VAL A 309 -21.80 -9.30 -0.52
CA VAL A 309 -22.68 -10.34 0.02
C VAL A 309 -23.60 -9.64 1.00
N ASN A 310 -24.91 -9.75 0.78
CA ASN A 310 -25.88 -9.19 1.71
C ASN A 310 -25.68 -9.91 3.06
N PRO A 311 -25.48 -9.20 4.18
CA PRO A 311 -25.28 -9.83 5.48
C PRO A 311 -26.38 -10.84 5.85
N ASN A 312 -27.58 -10.68 5.29
CA ASN A 312 -28.71 -11.58 5.47
C ASN A 312 -28.55 -12.95 4.80
N ASP A 313 -27.70 -13.10 3.78
CA ASP A 313 -27.48 -14.39 3.10
C ASP A 313 -26.67 -15.38 3.97
N PHE A 314 -25.96 -14.90 4.99
CA PHE A 314 -25.25 -15.76 5.94
C PHE A 314 -26.16 -16.37 7.02
N MET A 315 -27.34 -15.80 7.28
CA MET A 315 -28.27 -16.34 8.31
C MET A 315 -29.14 -17.49 7.82
N MET A 316 -29.30 -17.69 6.51
CA MET A 316 -30.17 -18.74 5.96
C MET A 316 -29.47 -20.09 5.74
N SER A 317 -28.14 -20.19 5.92
CA SER A 317 -27.39 -21.45 5.75
C SER A 317 -27.11 -22.21 7.04
N ARG A 318 -27.72 -21.79 8.17
CA ARG A 318 -27.72 -22.52 9.44
C ARG A 318 -29.13 -22.60 10.03
N ILE A 319 -30.01 -23.31 9.33
CA ILE A 319 -31.20 -23.95 9.92
C ILE A 319 -31.20 -25.40 9.46
#